data_AF-A0A147B7S6-F1
#
_entry.id   AF-A0A147B7S6-F1
#
_cell.length_a   1.000
_cell.length_b   1.000
_cell.length_c   1.000
_cell.angle_alpha   90.00
_cell.angle_beta   90.00
_cell.angle_gamma   90.00
#
_symmetry.space_group_name_H-M   'P 1'
#
loop_
_entity.id
_entity.type
_entity.pdbx_description
1 polymer ?
#
loop_
_entity_poly.entity_id
_entity_poly.type
_entity_poly.pdbx_seq_one_letter_code
_entity_poly.pdbx_strand_id
1 'polypeptide(L)'
;LKLMNDCWKSHCQQMIMIRSIFLFLDRTYVLQNAAVASIWDAGLDLFRTHIASQPVVQERTVEGLLLLIEKERAGDAVDRSLLKSLLRMLSDLQMYQEVFEARFLAETERLYDVEGERLLSELEVPAYLAHVERRLSEEWERLLHYLDPSTKKPLVASVERQLLGQHLTAILQKGLDQLLDEERDLGLMYALFARVRDGLPLLCAHFNQYVKKRGRLIVTNPERDRTMVQDLLDFKDQMDSVVGQCFQRNEKFIN
;
A
#
# COMPACT_ATOMS: atom_id res chain seq x y z
N LEU A 1 -0.24 -12.74 -22.57
CA LEU A 1 -0.44 -13.29 -21.21
C LEU A 1 -1.00 -14.71 -21.20
N LYS A 2 -2.24 -14.98 -21.67
CA LYS A 2 -2.80 -16.34 -21.68
C LYS A 2 -1.89 -17.38 -22.36
N LEU A 3 -1.38 -17.07 -23.56
CA LEU A 3 -0.41 -17.92 -24.26
C LEU A 3 0.86 -18.22 -23.43
N MET A 4 1.40 -17.22 -22.74
CA MET A 4 2.57 -17.40 -21.86
C MET A 4 2.24 -18.33 -20.69
N ASN A 5 1.07 -18.14 -20.09
CA ASN A 5 0.60 -18.94 -18.97
C ASN A 5 0.33 -20.40 -19.39
N ASP A 6 -0.26 -20.62 -20.57
CA ASP A 6 -0.54 -21.96 -21.07
C ASP A 6 0.76 -22.68 -21.45
N CYS A 7 1.72 -21.95 -22.05
CA CYS A 7 3.07 -22.44 -22.31
C CYS A 7 3.78 -22.85 -21.01
N TRP A 8 3.76 -21.99 -19.99
CA TRP A 8 4.32 -22.28 -18.67
C TRP A 8 3.69 -23.52 -18.02
N LYS A 9 2.36 -23.58 -17.97
CA LYS A 9 1.64 -24.73 -17.40
C LYS A 9 1.97 -26.03 -18.12
N SER A 10 2.04 -26.00 -19.46
CA SER A 10 2.42 -27.15 -20.27
C SER A 10 3.85 -27.59 -19.97
N HIS A 11 4.78 -26.64 -19.90
CA HIS A 11 6.18 -26.91 -19.54
C HIS A 11 6.29 -27.57 -18.16
N CYS A 12 5.66 -27.01 -17.12
CA CYS A 12 5.66 -27.60 -15.78
C CYS A 12 5.08 -29.03 -15.77
N GLN A 13 3.96 -29.25 -16.46
CA GLN A 13 3.33 -30.58 -16.52
C GLN A 13 4.25 -31.61 -17.17
N GLN A 14 4.90 -31.24 -18.29
CA GLN A 14 5.85 -32.10 -18.98
C GLN A 14 7.10 -32.37 -18.12
N MET A 15 7.65 -31.36 -17.45
CA MET A 15 8.80 -31.51 -16.57
C MET A 15 8.51 -32.41 -15.35
N ILE A 16 7.31 -32.36 -14.78
CA ILE A 16 6.88 -33.29 -13.71
C ILE A 16 6.88 -34.74 -14.23
N MET A 17 6.42 -34.96 -15.46
CA MET A 17 6.42 -36.29 -16.08
C MET A 17 7.85 -36.78 -16.33
N ILE A 18 8.70 -35.96 -16.94
CA ILE A 18 10.11 -36.29 -17.19
C ILE A 18 10.81 -36.61 -15.87
N ARG A 19 10.66 -35.77 -14.84
CA ARG A 19 11.25 -36.03 -13.52
C ARG A 19 10.74 -37.35 -12.90
N SER A 20 9.47 -37.69 -13.10
CA SER A 20 8.91 -38.96 -12.61
C SER A 20 9.53 -40.18 -13.31
N ILE A 21 9.76 -40.10 -14.62
CA ILE A 21 10.42 -41.17 -15.39
C ILE A 21 11.89 -41.31 -14.96
N PHE A 22 12.59 -40.19 -14.80
CA PHE A 22 14.00 -40.13 -14.44
C PHE A 22 14.23 -39.98 -12.92
N LEU A 23 13.27 -40.39 -12.10
CA LEU A 23 13.32 -40.19 -10.64
C LEU A 23 14.55 -40.84 -10.02
N PHE A 24 14.95 -42.01 -10.52
CA PHE A 24 16.16 -42.70 -10.04
C PHE A 24 17.41 -41.87 -10.30
N LEU A 25 17.53 -41.27 -11.49
CA LEU A 25 18.67 -40.39 -11.84
C LEU A 25 18.71 -39.16 -10.91
N ASP A 26 17.56 -38.53 -10.71
CA ASP A 26 17.43 -37.31 -9.90
C ASP A 26 17.71 -37.58 -8.40
N ARG A 27 17.31 -38.75 -7.88
CA ARG A 27 17.49 -39.12 -6.45
C ARG A 27 18.78 -39.86 -6.12
N THR A 28 19.55 -40.29 -7.11
CA THR A 28 20.83 -40.99 -6.87
C THR A 28 22.00 -40.13 -7.33
N TYR A 29 22.17 -39.98 -8.65
CA TYR A 29 23.30 -39.28 -9.22
C TYR A 29 23.24 -37.78 -8.93
N VAL A 30 22.14 -37.11 -9.29
CA VAL A 30 22.02 -35.64 -9.10
C VAL A 30 22.14 -35.27 -7.63
N LEU A 31 21.45 -35.99 -6.74
CA LEU A 31 21.48 -35.72 -5.30
C LEU A 31 22.89 -35.85 -4.69
N GLN A 32 23.76 -36.68 -5.26
CA GLN A 32 25.16 -36.84 -4.81
C GLN A 32 26.12 -35.82 -5.45
N ASN A 33 25.70 -35.12 -6.51
CA ASN A 33 26.55 -34.23 -7.29
C ASN A 33 26.00 -32.79 -7.24
N ALA A 34 26.40 -32.03 -6.21
CA ALA A 34 25.92 -30.66 -5.99
C ALA A 34 26.20 -29.66 -7.14
N ALA A 35 27.12 -29.99 -8.06
CA ALA A 35 27.40 -29.19 -9.24
C ALA A 35 26.37 -29.37 -10.38
N VAL A 36 25.51 -30.38 -10.29
CA VAL A 36 24.52 -30.70 -11.33
C VAL A 36 23.13 -30.27 -10.83
N ALA A 37 22.45 -29.43 -11.61
CA ALA A 37 21.09 -29.00 -11.31
C ALA A 37 20.12 -30.19 -11.36
N SER A 38 19.07 -30.15 -10.53
CA SER A 38 17.99 -31.13 -10.63
C SER A 38 17.31 -31.06 -11.98
N ILE A 39 16.63 -32.14 -12.37
CA ILE A 39 15.88 -32.16 -13.63
C ILE A 39 14.86 -31.00 -13.65
N TRP A 40 14.25 -30.71 -12.51
CA TRP A 40 13.32 -29.60 -12.37
C TRP A 40 14.01 -28.25 -12.59
N ASP A 41 15.10 -28.00 -11.87
CA ASP A 41 15.82 -26.72 -11.94
C ASP A 41 16.44 -26.49 -13.32
N ALA A 42 16.94 -27.54 -13.97
CA ALA A 42 17.39 -27.48 -15.36
C ALA A 42 16.24 -27.10 -16.32
N GLY A 43 15.03 -27.62 -16.10
CA GLY A 43 13.85 -27.22 -16.86
C GLY A 43 13.50 -25.74 -16.67
N LEU A 44 13.54 -25.27 -15.42
CA LEU A 44 13.32 -23.85 -15.09
C LEU A 44 14.35 -22.94 -15.78
N ASP A 45 15.63 -23.30 -15.72
CA ASP A 45 16.71 -22.53 -16.33
C ASP A 45 16.58 -22.45 -17.86
N LEU A 46 16.23 -23.57 -18.50
CA LEU A 46 15.95 -23.60 -19.94
C LEU A 46 14.74 -22.74 -20.31
N PHE A 47 13.66 -22.80 -19.54
CA PHE A 47 12.49 -21.96 -19.78
C PHE A 47 12.79 -20.47 -19.57
N ARG A 48 13.55 -20.13 -18.52
CA ARG A 48 14.04 -18.78 -18.25
C ARG A 48 14.82 -18.27 -19.45
N THR A 49 15.88 -18.97 -19.82
CA THR A 49 16.83 -18.54 -20.85
C THR A 49 16.18 -18.43 -22.24
N HIS A 50 15.38 -19.43 -22.64
CA HIS A 50 14.91 -19.51 -24.01
C HIS A 50 13.52 -18.90 -24.25
N ILE A 51 12.70 -18.71 -23.21
CA ILE A 51 11.34 -18.18 -23.34
C ILE A 51 11.18 -16.89 -22.55
N ALA A 52 11.30 -16.95 -21.22
CA ALA A 52 10.91 -15.83 -20.34
C ALA A 52 11.85 -14.62 -20.46
N SER A 53 13.16 -14.85 -20.63
CA SER A 53 14.17 -13.80 -20.78
C SER A 53 14.31 -13.29 -22.22
N GLN A 54 13.55 -13.82 -23.19
CA GLN A 54 13.55 -13.27 -24.54
C GLN A 54 13.00 -11.83 -24.49
N PRO A 55 13.74 -10.80 -24.95
CA PRO A 55 13.42 -9.40 -24.65
C PRO A 55 11.97 -9.01 -24.97
N VAL A 56 11.47 -9.41 -26.14
CA VAL A 56 10.08 -9.11 -26.57
C VAL A 56 9.05 -9.86 -25.73
N VAL A 57 9.33 -11.09 -25.32
CA VAL A 57 8.42 -11.90 -24.50
C VAL A 57 8.38 -11.37 -23.07
N GLN A 58 9.54 -11.08 -22.50
CA GLN A 58 9.68 -10.47 -21.19
C GLN A 58 8.91 -9.16 -21.12
N GLU A 59 9.20 -8.23 -22.04
CA GLU A 59 8.59 -6.89 -22.03
C GLU A 59 7.07 -6.97 -22.11
N ARG A 60 6.54 -7.70 -23.10
CA ARG A 60 5.09 -7.86 -23.28
C ARG A 60 4.41 -8.58 -22.12
N THR A 61 5.14 -9.45 -21.41
CA THR A 61 4.61 -10.14 -20.23
C THR A 61 4.54 -9.16 -19.06
N VAL A 62 5.61 -8.43 -18.78
CA VAL A 62 5.67 -7.44 -17.70
C VAL A 62 4.66 -6.31 -17.93
N GLU A 63 4.67 -5.68 -19.11
CA GLU A 63 3.70 -4.63 -19.46
C GLU A 63 2.26 -5.12 -19.33
N GLY A 64 1.98 -6.34 -19.79
CA GLY A 64 0.65 -6.92 -19.66
C GLY A 64 0.22 -7.12 -18.21
N LEU A 65 1.13 -7.58 -17.34
CA LEU A 65 0.85 -7.73 -15.90
C LEU A 65 0.57 -6.38 -15.25
N LEU A 66 1.41 -5.37 -15.54
CA LEU A 66 1.24 -4.01 -15.03
C LEU A 66 -0.09 -3.40 -15.47
N LEU A 67 -0.44 -3.53 -16.76
CA LEU A 67 -1.70 -3.04 -17.32
C LEU A 67 -2.93 -3.68 -16.66
N LEU A 68 -2.89 -5.00 -16.38
CA LEU A 68 -3.99 -5.65 -15.67
C LEU A 68 -4.14 -5.13 -14.24
N ILE A 69 -3.03 -4.86 -13.54
CA ILE A 69 -3.08 -4.30 -12.19
C ILE A 69 -3.59 -2.85 -12.21
N GLU A 70 -3.17 -2.05 -13.18
CA GLU A 70 -3.67 -0.69 -13.38
C GLU A 70 -5.19 -0.67 -13.63
N LYS A 71 -5.67 -1.54 -14.52
CA LYS A 71 -7.12 -1.71 -14.78
C LYS A 71 -7.87 -2.10 -13.52
N GLU A 72 -7.33 -3.03 -12.74
CA GLU A 72 -7.95 -3.40 -11.47
C GLU A 72 -7.99 -2.24 -10.46
N ARG A 73 -6.94 -1.40 -10.41
CA ARG A 73 -6.94 -0.18 -9.57
C ARG A 73 -7.98 0.85 -10.02
N ALA A 74 -8.30 0.86 -11.32
CA ALA A 74 -9.38 1.66 -11.89
C ALA A 74 -10.79 1.07 -11.66
N GLY A 75 -10.88 -0.14 -11.08
CA GLY A 75 -12.15 -0.80 -10.75
C GLY A 75 -12.60 -1.84 -11.79
N ASP A 76 -11.80 -2.10 -12.83
CA ASP A 76 -12.12 -3.13 -13.81
C ASP A 76 -11.98 -4.54 -13.21
N ALA A 77 -12.88 -5.45 -13.59
CA ALA A 77 -12.71 -6.86 -13.28
C ALA A 77 -11.57 -7.46 -14.11
N VAL A 78 -10.59 -8.08 -13.44
CA VAL A 78 -9.45 -8.75 -14.07
C VAL A 78 -9.34 -10.21 -13.65
N ASP A 79 -8.65 -11.00 -14.48
CA ASP A 79 -8.36 -12.41 -14.17
C ASP A 79 -7.22 -12.51 -13.12
N ARG A 80 -7.59 -12.42 -11.85
CA ARG A 80 -6.67 -12.57 -10.70
C ARG A 80 -5.93 -13.93 -10.71
N SER A 81 -6.53 -14.97 -11.29
CA SER A 81 -5.92 -16.29 -11.37
C SER A 81 -4.76 -16.32 -12.37
N LEU A 82 -4.92 -15.61 -13.50
CA LEU A 82 -3.87 -15.43 -14.50
C LEU A 82 -2.70 -14.59 -13.94
N LEU A 83 -3.01 -13.47 -13.26
CA LEU A 83 -2.01 -12.65 -12.56
C LEU A 83 -1.19 -13.51 -11.58
N LYS A 84 -1.88 -14.23 -10.69
CA LYS A 84 -1.25 -15.10 -9.70
C LYS A 84 -0.35 -16.16 -10.33
N SER A 85 -0.81 -16.79 -11.40
CA SER A 85 -0.07 -17.86 -12.08
C SER A 85 1.22 -17.32 -12.72
N LEU A 86 1.13 -16.18 -13.41
CA LEU A 86 2.29 -15.58 -14.09
C LEU A 86 3.27 -14.90 -13.13
N LEU A 87 2.79 -14.27 -12.04
CA LEU A 87 3.69 -13.71 -11.03
C LEU A 87 4.43 -14.82 -10.27
N ARG A 88 3.75 -15.94 -9.96
CA ARG A 88 4.41 -17.13 -9.42
C ARG A 88 5.44 -17.72 -10.37
N MET A 89 5.13 -17.78 -11.68
CA MET A 89 6.11 -18.17 -12.69
C MET A 89 7.35 -17.28 -12.61
N LEU A 90 7.20 -15.95 -12.53
CA LEU A 90 8.36 -15.05 -12.39
C LEU A 90 9.14 -15.29 -11.10
N SER A 91 8.48 -15.64 -9.98
CA SER A 91 9.15 -16.02 -8.73
C SER A 91 9.90 -17.35 -8.87
N ASP A 92 9.27 -18.38 -9.44
CA ASP A 92 9.86 -19.71 -9.67
C ASP A 92 11.09 -19.63 -10.60
N LEU A 93 11.05 -18.73 -11.59
CA LEU A 93 12.16 -18.44 -12.50
C LEU A 93 13.20 -17.46 -11.93
N GLN A 94 13.02 -16.98 -10.68
CA GLN A 94 13.89 -15.99 -10.04
C GLN A 94 14.06 -14.69 -10.84
N MET A 95 12.98 -14.24 -11.49
CA MET A 95 12.94 -13.01 -12.29
C MET A 95 12.09 -11.91 -11.64
N TYR A 96 11.19 -12.26 -10.72
CA TYR A 96 10.17 -11.35 -10.17
C TYR A 96 10.73 -9.98 -9.74
N GLN A 97 11.77 -9.97 -8.91
CA GLN A 97 12.33 -8.74 -8.35
C GLN A 97 12.96 -7.84 -9.43
N GLU A 98 13.76 -8.45 -10.31
CA GLU A 98 14.55 -7.74 -11.33
C GLU A 98 13.66 -7.16 -12.43
N VAL A 99 12.70 -7.94 -12.94
CA VAL A 99 11.98 -7.59 -14.17
C VAL A 99 10.60 -7.00 -13.93
N PHE A 100 9.98 -7.29 -12.78
CA PHE A 100 8.61 -6.87 -12.46
C PHE A 100 8.55 -5.90 -11.28
N GLU A 101 9.07 -6.28 -10.10
CA GLU A 101 8.82 -5.55 -8.84
C GLU A 101 9.26 -4.08 -8.91
N ALA A 102 10.46 -3.81 -9.43
CA ALA A 102 10.97 -2.45 -9.55
C ALA A 102 10.05 -1.56 -10.42
N ARG A 103 9.57 -2.09 -11.55
CA ARG A 103 8.64 -1.38 -12.45
C ARG A 103 7.25 -1.24 -11.83
N PHE A 104 6.77 -2.29 -11.16
CA PHE A 104 5.50 -2.29 -10.45
C PHE A 104 5.47 -1.20 -9.37
N LEU A 105 6.52 -1.09 -8.57
CA LEU A 105 6.63 -0.05 -7.55
C LEU A 105 6.72 1.34 -8.17
N ALA A 106 7.51 1.53 -9.23
CA ALA A 106 7.61 2.82 -9.93
C ALA A 106 6.27 3.30 -10.50
N GLU A 107 5.52 2.43 -11.20
CA GLU A 107 4.18 2.77 -11.70
C GLU A 107 3.18 3.00 -10.56
N THR A 108 3.31 2.25 -9.46
CA THR A 108 2.47 2.45 -8.26
C THR A 108 2.72 3.81 -7.62
N GLU A 109 3.99 4.20 -7.48
CA GLU A 109 4.36 5.51 -6.95
C GLU A 109 3.82 6.63 -7.83
N ARG A 110 4.05 6.55 -9.15
CA ARG A 110 3.55 7.54 -10.12
C ARG A 110 2.03 7.67 -10.09
N LEU A 111 1.31 6.55 -9.99
CA LEU A 111 -0.15 6.55 -9.92
C LEU A 111 -0.65 7.24 -8.65
N TYR A 112 -0.11 6.88 -7.49
CA TYR A 112 -0.58 7.43 -6.23
C TYR A 112 -0.11 8.86 -5.96
N ASP A 113 1.00 9.31 -6.55
CA ASP A 113 1.42 10.71 -6.54
C ASP A 113 0.35 11.59 -7.20
N VAL A 114 -0.02 11.25 -8.45
CA VAL A 114 -1.04 11.97 -9.22
C VAL A 114 -2.43 11.86 -8.57
N GLU A 115 -2.79 10.67 -8.08
CA GLU A 115 -4.07 10.45 -7.41
C GLU A 115 -4.18 11.24 -6.10
N GLY A 116 -3.10 11.28 -5.30
CA GLY A 116 -3.02 12.00 -4.03
C GLY A 116 -3.20 13.50 -4.22
N GLU A 117 -2.42 14.10 -5.12
CA GLU A 117 -2.50 15.54 -5.43
C GLU A 117 -3.90 15.92 -5.94
N ARG A 118 -4.41 15.17 -6.92
CA ARG A 118 -5.71 15.44 -7.53
C ARG A 118 -6.84 15.33 -6.50
N LEU A 119 -6.93 14.21 -5.79
CA LEU A 119 -8.06 13.98 -4.86
C LEU A 119 -7.99 14.86 -3.63
N LEU A 120 -6.80 15.23 -3.14
CA LEU A 120 -6.70 16.18 -2.04
C LEU A 120 -7.21 17.57 -2.44
N SER A 121 -7.05 17.95 -3.71
CA SER A 121 -7.62 19.20 -4.23
C SER A 121 -9.15 19.13 -4.38
N GLU A 122 -9.67 18.01 -4.89
CA GLU A 122 -11.09 17.84 -5.23
C GLU A 122 -12.00 17.48 -4.05
N LEU A 123 -11.49 16.75 -3.05
CA LEU A 123 -12.28 16.18 -1.95
C LEU A 123 -12.10 16.92 -0.64
N GLU A 124 -13.14 16.90 0.20
CA GLU A 124 -13.01 17.25 1.62
C GLU A 124 -12.14 16.22 2.36
N VAL A 125 -11.45 16.68 3.41
CA VAL A 125 -10.49 15.84 4.16
C VAL A 125 -11.08 14.51 4.66
N PRO A 126 -12.30 14.44 5.24
CA PRO A 126 -12.92 13.16 5.59
C PRO A 126 -12.98 12.16 4.43
N ALA A 127 -13.44 12.62 3.26
CA ALA A 127 -13.59 11.79 2.08
C ALA A 127 -12.22 11.36 1.51
N TYR A 128 -11.24 12.25 1.55
CA TYR A 128 -9.86 11.93 1.19
C TYR A 128 -9.27 10.85 2.10
N LEU A 129 -9.40 10.98 3.43
CA LEU A 129 -8.87 9.99 4.38
C LEU A 129 -9.54 8.61 4.21
N ALA A 130 -10.86 8.58 4.02
CA ALA A 130 -11.59 7.35 3.71
C ALA A 130 -11.10 6.71 2.40
N HIS A 131 -10.79 7.52 1.38
CA HIS A 131 -10.19 7.05 0.14
C HIS A 131 -8.80 6.42 0.37
N VAL A 132 -7.95 7.06 1.19
CA VAL A 132 -6.62 6.50 1.51
C VAL A 132 -6.73 5.16 2.23
N GLU A 133 -7.62 5.03 3.22
CA GLU A 133 -7.85 3.76 3.92
C GLU A 133 -8.33 2.66 2.97
N ARG A 134 -9.24 3.00 2.05
CA ARG A 134 -9.70 2.07 1.01
C ARG A 134 -8.54 1.63 0.13
N ARG A 135 -7.70 2.55 -0.36
CA ARG A 135 -6.54 2.19 -1.20
C ARG A 135 -5.55 1.28 -0.47
N LEU A 136 -5.24 1.54 0.80
CA LEU A 136 -4.40 0.67 1.61
C LEU A 136 -4.99 -0.74 1.74
N SER A 137 -6.31 -0.84 1.94
CA SER A 137 -7.02 -2.12 2.03
C SER A 137 -7.00 -2.88 0.70
N GLU A 138 -7.22 -2.20 -0.42
CA GLU A 138 -7.17 -2.80 -1.76
C GLU A 138 -5.76 -3.32 -2.10
N GLU A 139 -4.71 -2.55 -1.82
CA GLU A 139 -3.33 -3.00 -2.05
C GLU A 139 -2.95 -4.16 -1.14
N TRP A 140 -3.46 -4.18 0.09
CA TRP A 140 -3.33 -5.33 0.99
C TRP A 140 -4.00 -6.59 0.43
N GLU A 141 -5.20 -6.46 -0.15
CA GLU A 141 -5.85 -7.58 -0.83
C GLU A 141 -5.05 -8.08 -2.03
N ARG A 142 -4.54 -7.18 -2.89
CA ARG A 142 -3.69 -7.55 -4.04
C ARG A 142 -2.47 -8.35 -3.60
N LEU A 143 -1.86 -7.92 -2.49
CA LEU A 143 -0.74 -8.60 -1.89
C LEU A 143 -1.07 -10.04 -1.49
N LEU A 144 -2.19 -10.25 -0.80
CA LEU A 144 -2.62 -11.58 -0.38
C LEU A 144 -3.02 -12.48 -1.56
N HIS A 145 -3.56 -11.90 -2.62
CA HIS A 145 -4.09 -12.68 -3.73
C HIS A 145 -3.00 -13.17 -4.69
N TYR A 146 -2.10 -12.27 -5.14
CA TYR A 146 -1.23 -12.59 -6.27
C TYR A 146 0.19 -11.98 -6.26
N LEU A 147 0.51 -11.01 -5.40
CA LEU A 147 1.89 -10.48 -5.33
C LEU A 147 2.79 -11.37 -4.46
N ASP A 148 4.10 -11.23 -4.67
CA ASP A 148 5.10 -11.89 -3.83
C ASP A 148 5.15 -11.22 -2.42
N PRO A 149 5.32 -11.98 -1.33
CA PRO A 149 5.42 -11.42 0.01
C PRO A 149 6.57 -10.42 0.19
N SER A 150 7.64 -10.52 -0.60
CA SER A 150 8.74 -9.56 -0.60
C SER A 150 8.30 -8.14 -0.94
N THR A 151 7.23 -8.00 -1.74
CA THR A 151 6.67 -6.70 -2.16
C THR A 151 5.91 -5.98 -1.06
N LYS A 152 5.60 -6.64 0.07
CA LYS A 152 4.76 -6.05 1.14
C LYS A 152 5.28 -4.74 1.68
N LYS A 153 6.53 -4.74 2.16
CA LYS A 153 7.12 -3.55 2.77
C LYS A 153 7.25 -2.39 1.77
N PRO A 154 7.84 -2.58 0.58
CA PRO A 154 8.00 -1.47 -0.36
C PRO A 154 6.66 -0.96 -0.91
N LEU A 155 5.67 -1.84 -1.16
CA LEU A 155 4.36 -1.41 -1.63
C LEU A 155 3.63 -0.54 -0.60
N VAL A 156 3.50 -1.02 0.64
CA VAL A 156 2.81 -0.27 1.70
C VAL A 156 3.50 1.08 1.95
N ALA A 157 4.83 1.09 2.02
CA ALA A 157 5.60 2.31 2.19
C ALA A 157 5.39 3.30 1.02
N SER A 158 5.28 2.80 -0.21
CA SER A 158 4.99 3.63 -1.39
C SER A 158 3.63 4.28 -1.28
N VAL A 159 2.58 3.51 -0.98
CA VAL A 159 1.20 4.03 -0.85
C VAL A 159 1.10 5.05 0.28
N GLU A 160 1.66 4.74 1.46
CA GLU A 160 1.67 5.62 2.62
C GLU A 160 2.46 6.91 2.35
N ARG A 161 3.61 6.83 1.67
CA ARG A 161 4.39 8.02 1.29
C ARG A 161 3.61 8.91 0.34
N GLN A 162 3.07 8.34 -0.74
CA GLN A 162 2.44 9.08 -1.82
C GLN A 162 1.11 9.71 -1.39
N LEU A 163 0.24 8.96 -0.72
CA LEU A 163 -1.09 9.45 -0.33
C LEU A 163 -1.13 10.22 0.99
N LEU A 164 -0.16 10.01 1.89
CA LEU A 164 -0.15 10.67 3.20
C LEU A 164 1.10 11.49 3.41
N GLY A 165 2.29 10.87 3.30
CA GLY A 165 3.55 11.49 3.70
C GLY A 165 3.87 12.81 3.00
N GLN A 166 3.62 12.91 1.70
CA GLN A 166 3.83 14.15 0.94
C GLN A 166 2.79 15.24 1.25
N HIS A 167 1.68 14.87 1.88
CA HIS A 167 0.50 15.72 2.02
C HIS A 167 0.12 16.02 3.47
N LEU A 168 0.88 15.56 4.47
CA LEU A 168 0.54 15.70 5.90
C LEU A 168 0.16 17.14 6.26
N THR A 169 1.00 18.11 5.93
CA THR A 169 0.75 19.52 6.24
C THR A 169 -0.48 20.07 5.50
N ALA A 170 -0.65 19.73 4.22
CA ALA A 170 -1.78 20.18 3.42
C ALA A 170 -3.12 19.62 3.95
N ILE A 171 -3.14 18.35 4.36
CA ILE A 171 -4.31 17.69 4.97
C ILE A 171 -4.68 18.42 6.28
N LEU A 172 -3.69 18.67 7.16
CA LEU A 172 -3.94 19.34 8.44
C LEU A 172 -4.43 20.77 8.26
N GLN A 173 -3.80 21.54 7.35
CA GLN A 173 -4.19 22.92 7.07
C GLN A 173 -5.57 23.02 6.44
N LYS A 174 -5.94 22.07 5.58
CA LYS A 174 -7.23 22.07 4.89
C LYS A 174 -8.40 21.71 5.81
N GLY A 175 -8.23 20.72 6.70
CA GLY A 175 -9.39 20.11 7.37
C GLY A 175 -9.30 19.87 8.87
N LEU A 176 -8.15 20.00 9.54
CA LEU A 176 -8.07 19.62 10.96
C LEU A 176 -9.02 20.47 11.83
N ASP A 177 -9.04 21.78 11.65
CA ASP A 177 -9.88 22.70 12.44
C ASP A 177 -11.36 22.28 12.33
N GLN A 178 -11.85 22.02 11.12
CA GLN A 178 -13.24 21.59 10.90
C GLN A 178 -13.54 20.24 11.55
N LEU A 179 -12.63 19.27 11.43
CA LEU A 179 -12.81 17.95 12.05
C LEU A 179 -12.85 18.03 13.57
N LEU A 180 -12.09 18.94 14.18
CA LEU A 180 -12.09 19.20 15.62
C LEU A 180 -13.36 19.92 16.09
N ASP A 181 -13.87 20.86 15.30
CA ASP A 181 -15.15 21.53 15.59
C ASP A 181 -16.34 20.55 15.47
N GLU A 182 -16.30 19.60 14.52
CA GLU A 182 -17.39 18.64 14.26
C GLU A 182 -17.26 17.30 15.03
N GLU A 183 -16.09 17.00 15.61
CA GLU A 183 -15.76 15.72 16.27
C GLU A 183 -15.94 14.48 15.38
N ARG A 184 -15.62 14.60 14.09
CA ARG A 184 -15.81 13.52 13.10
C ARG A 184 -14.50 13.09 12.47
N ASP A 185 -14.39 11.79 12.18
CA ASP A 185 -13.29 11.18 11.41
C ASP A 185 -11.86 11.40 11.97
N LEU A 186 -11.73 11.96 13.18
CA LEU A 186 -10.46 12.20 13.88
C LEU A 186 -9.72 10.90 14.24
N GLY A 187 -10.47 9.83 14.55
CA GLY A 187 -9.88 8.51 14.82
C GLY A 187 -9.20 7.92 13.58
N LEU A 188 -9.83 8.09 12.41
CA LEU A 188 -9.25 7.67 11.12
C LEU A 188 -8.02 8.52 10.78
N MET A 189 -8.11 9.84 10.93
CA MET A 189 -6.96 10.73 10.75
C MET A 189 -5.78 10.30 11.62
N TYR A 190 -6.01 10.07 12.92
CA TYR A 190 -4.97 9.63 13.84
C TYR A 190 -4.36 8.29 13.42
N ALA A 191 -5.19 7.30 13.08
CA ALA A 191 -4.74 5.98 12.66
C ALA A 191 -3.89 6.03 11.37
N LEU A 192 -4.26 6.88 10.41
CA LEU A 192 -3.49 7.07 9.17
C LEU A 192 -2.19 7.83 9.43
N PHE A 193 -2.22 8.90 10.22
CA PHE A 193 -1.03 9.69 10.55
C PHE A 193 -0.02 8.91 11.40
N ALA A 194 -0.48 7.92 12.18
CA ALA A 194 0.39 7.00 12.92
C ALA A 194 1.26 6.10 12.02
N ARG A 195 0.87 5.91 10.76
CA ARG A 195 1.59 5.05 9.80
C ARG A 195 2.81 5.74 9.21
N VAL A 196 2.83 7.06 9.19
CA VAL A 196 3.87 7.83 8.49
C VAL A 196 4.81 8.49 9.49
N ARG A 197 6.09 8.52 9.13
CA ARG A 197 7.10 9.28 9.87
C ARG A 197 6.65 10.75 9.97
N ASP A 198 6.82 11.34 11.15
CA ASP A 198 6.46 12.73 11.46
C ASP A 198 4.95 13.05 11.41
N GLY A 199 4.08 12.08 11.10
CA GLY A 199 2.62 12.26 11.09
C GLY A 199 2.05 12.66 12.44
N LEU A 200 2.22 11.82 13.48
CA LEU A 200 1.72 12.16 14.82
C LEU A 200 2.37 13.42 15.44
N PRO A 201 3.69 13.65 15.31
CA PRO A 201 4.30 14.92 15.72
C PRO A 201 3.65 16.15 15.07
N LEU A 202 3.41 16.13 13.75
CA LEU A 202 2.75 17.24 13.05
C LEU A 202 1.29 17.41 13.47
N LEU A 203 0.55 16.31 13.60
CA LEU A 203 -0.83 16.34 14.08
C LEU A 203 -0.92 16.96 15.48
N CYS A 204 -0.04 16.58 16.39
CA CYS A 204 0.06 17.16 17.73
C CYS A 204 0.37 18.67 17.70
N ALA A 205 1.31 19.09 16.84
CA ALA A 205 1.64 20.51 16.69
C ALA A 205 0.43 21.33 16.20
N HIS A 206 -0.30 20.85 15.19
CA HIS A 206 -1.48 21.51 14.67
C HIS A 206 -2.66 21.48 15.66
N PHE A 207 -2.87 20.38 16.37
CA PHE A 207 -3.85 20.27 17.45
C PHE A 207 -3.59 21.33 18.53
N ASN A 208 -2.34 21.47 18.98
CA ASN A 208 -1.96 22.49 19.97
C ASN A 208 -2.18 23.92 19.46
N GLN A 209 -1.96 24.17 18.16
CA GLN A 209 -2.25 25.47 17.55
C GLN A 209 -3.75 25.76 17.53
N TYR A 210 -4.57 24.77 17.17
CA TYR A 210 -6.02 24.86 17.20
C TYR A 210 -6.53 25.17 18.61
N VAL A 211 -6.09 24.42 19.62
CA VAL A 211 -6.49 24.63 21.02
C VAL A 211 -6.17 26.06 21.48
N LYS A 212 -4.96 26.55 21.19
CA LYS A 212 -4.57 27.93 21.51
C LYS A 212 -5.40 28.97 20.75
N LYS A 213 -5.70 28.73 19.48
CA LYS A 213 -6.51 29.61 18.63
C LYS A 213 -7.94 29.69 19.16
N ARG A 214 -8.59 28.56 19.39
CA ARG A 214 -9.97 28.48 19.89
C ARG A 214 -10.11 29.02 21.31
N GLY A 215 -9.19 28.65 22.20
CA GLY A 215 -9.16 29.15 23.58
C GLY A 215 -9.00 30.67 23.66
N ARG A 216 -8.15 31.27 22.80
CA ARG A 216 -8.05 32.73 22.71
C ARG A 216 -9.38 33.38 22.33
N LEU A 217 -10.08 32.85 21.33
CA LEU A 217 -11.37 33.40 20.90
C LEU A 217 -12.43 33.38 22.01
N ILE A 218 -12.38 32.39 22.90
CA ILE A 218 -13.30 32.29 24.05
C ILE A 218 -13.01 33.41 25.06
N VAL A 219 -11.74 33.66 25.39
CA VAL A 219 -11.36 34.59 26.46
C VAL A 219 -11.23 36.06 26.04
N THR A 220 -11.09 36.34 24.74
CA THR A 220 -10.91 37.72 24.24
C THR A 220 -12.20 38.38 23.77
N ASN A 221 -13.35 37.71 23.87
CA ASN A 221 -14.64 38.24 23.41
C ASN A 221 -15.44 38.84 24.60
N PRO A 222 -15.45 40.18 24.78
CA PRO A 222 -16.09 40.81 25.94
C PRO A 222 -17.60 40.58 26.02
N GLU A 223 -18.25 40.30 24.87
CA GLU A 223 -19.69 40.00 24.82
C GLU A 223 -20.02 38.62 25.43
N ARG A 224 -19.01 37.75 25.55
CA ARG A 224 -19.14 36.40 26.12
C ARG A 224 -18.55 36.25 27.52
N ASP A 225 -18.15 37.33 28.19
CA ASP A 225 -17.55 37.27 29.53
C ASP A 225 -18.43 36.53 30.56
N ARG A 226 -19.76 36.63 30.42
CA ARG A 226 -20.71 35.94 31.31
C ARG A 226 -20.71 34.41 31.15
N THR A 227 -20.40 33.91 29.96
CA THR A 227 -20.36 32.46 29.64
C THR A 227 -18.94 31.93 29.53
N MET A 228 -17.92 32.79 29.52
CA MET A 228 -16.52 32.46 29.26
C MET A 228 -16.02 31.22 30.05
N VAL A 229 -16.32 31.15 31.35
CA VAL A 229 -15.87 30.01 32.18
C VAL A 229 -16.54 28.71 31.74
N GLN A 230 -17.84 28.74 31.45
CA GLN A 230 -18.57 27.55 30.98
C GLN A 230 -18.09 27.14 29.59
N ASP A 231 -17.95 28.10 28.66
CA ASP A 231 -17.42 27.86 27.31
C ASP A 231 -16.02 27.22 27.35
N LEU A 232 -15.17 27.59 28.33
CA LEU A 232 -13.85 26.97 28.53
C LEU A 232 -13.92 25.55 29.09
N LEU A 233 -14.84 25.28 30.03
CA LEU A 233 -15.03 23.93 30.57
C LEU A 233 -15.56 22.99 29.49
N ASP A 234 -16.57 23.42 28.73
CA ASP A 234 -17.14 22.66 27.63
C ASP A 234 -16.07 22.37 26.56
N PHE A 235 -15.26 23.37 26.21
CA PHE A 235 -14.15 23.19 25.27
C PHE A 235 -13.07 22.23 25.81
N LYS A 236 -12.75 22.29 27.10
CA LYS A 236 -11.79 21.36 27.72
C LYS A 236 -12.30 19.93 27.67
N ASP A 237 -13.56 19.71 28.05
CA ASP A 237 -14.20 18.40 28.02
C ASP A 237 -14.25 17.84 26.59
N GLN A 238 -14.52 18.70 25.60
CA GLN A 238 -14.47 18.35 24.18
C GLN A 238 -13.09 17.84 23.76
N MET A 239 -12.02 18.60 24.06
CA MET A 239 -10.66 18.22 23.69
C MET A 239 -10.19 16.97 24.43
N ASP A 240 -10.56 16.81 25.71
CA ASP A 240 -10.29 15.59 26.47
C ASP A 240 -11.00 14.36 25.87
N SER A 241 -12.25 14.53 25.41
CA SER A 241 -13.01 13.50 24.71
C SER A 241 -12.30 13.10 23.41
N VAL A 242 -11.87 14.06 22.59
CA VAL A 242 -11.11 13.81 21.35
C VAL A 242 -9.82 13.02 21.65
N VAL A 243 -9.04 13.44 22.63
CA VAL A 243 -7.79 12.74 22.99
C VAL A 243 -8.08 11.34 23.54
N GLY A 244 -9.12 11.22 24.36
CA GLY A 244 -9.53 9.97 24.99
C GLY A 244 -10.10 8.93 24.02
N GLN A 245 -10.89 9.37 23.05
CA GLN A 245 -11.63 8.49 22.14
C GLN A 245 -10.94 8.33 20.78
N CYS A 246 -10.43 9.42 20.18
CA CYS A 246 -9.87 9.40 18.83
C CYS A 246 -8.35 9.19 18.84
N PHE A 247 -7.63 9.79 19.79
CA PHE A 247 -6.16 9.72 19.84
C PHE A 247 -5.63 8.66 20.80
N GLN A 248 -6.46 7.68 21.16
CA GLN A 248 -6.08 6.51 21.94
C GLN A 248 -5.39 6.84 23.27
N ARG A 249 -5.76 7.97 23.91
CA ARG A 249 -5.15 8.46 25.15
C ARG A 249 -3.63 8.67 25.05
N ASN A 250 -3.15 9.06 23.88
CA ASN A 250 -1.73 9.31 23.65
C ASN A 250 -1.26 10.48 24.54
N GLU A 251 -0.32 10.22 25.45
CA GLU A 251 0.19 11.19 26.43
C GLU A 251 0.80 12.44 25.79
N LYS A 252 1.29 12.34 24.54
CA LYS A 252 1.83 13.50 23.81
C LYS A 252 0.77 14.53 23.41
N PHE A 253 -0.51 14.15 23.41
CA PHE A 253 -1.63 15.05 23.14
C PHE A 253 -2.27 15.57 24.44
N ILE A 254 -1.87 15.03 25.60
CA ILE A 254 -2.34 15.45 26.93
C ILE A 254 -1.40 16.50 27.53
N ASN A 255 -0.09 16.35 27.31
CA ASN A 255 0.98 17.23 27.83
C ASN A 255 1.32 18.37 26.87
#